data_AF-A0A2V5P0Z3-F1
#
_entry.id   AF-A0A2V5P0Z3-F1
#
_cell.length_a   1.000
_cell.length_b   1.000
_cell.length_c   1.000
_cell.angle_alpha   90.00
_cell.angle_beta   90.00
_cell.angle_gamma   90.00
#
_symmetry.space_group_name_H-M   'P 1'
#
loop_
_entity.id
_entity.type
_entity.pdbx_description
1 polymer ?
#
loop_
_entity_poly.entity_id
_entity_poly.type
_entity_poly.pdbx_seq_one_letter_code
_entity_poly.pdbx_strand_id
1 'polypeptide(L)'
;MKANSIRTGAAVLCFCFGLVTLLAQDSQTVASLSFKQAKVWIPKDGNFVETTNAVTLPGAIWVNTNGVFTVNKGKERQLREGQTIDEDGMLISPDGSVVPVIDHLAMRAGRVQIVRDGESTGLSGEFAFPDGSRVSADGAIRTPDGRLRRMLDGQLLKLDGSSLQAIDTASLRDGKAVLYKDGGRVELRPNQVMAMSDGTRVSADGTVIRPDGARIALKEGEILKIPGVVPPRR
;
A
#
# COMPACT_ATOMS: atom_id res chain seq x y z
N MET A 1 -13.47 -88.75 -5.15
CA MET A 1 -13.63 -88.80 -3.68
C MET A 1 -12.30 -88.42 -3.04
N LYS A 2 -12.29 -87.43 -2.12
CA LYS A 2 -11.15 -86.93 -1.31
C LYS A 2 -10.06 -86.18 -2.12
N ALA A 3 -9.42 -85.10 -1.68
CA ALA A 3 -9.31 -84.49 -0.36
C ALA A 3 -9.07 -82.96 -0.45
N ASN A 4 -9.49 -82.26 0.60
CA ASN A 4 -9.19 -80.86 0.92
C ASN A 4 -7.71 -80.66 1.26
N SER A 5 -7.14 -79.50 0.90
CA SER A 5 -6.17 -78.76 1.72
C SER A 5 -5.84 -77.41 1.08
N ILE A 6 -6.40 -76.31 1.59
CA ILE A 6 -5.81 -74.97 1.42
C ILE A 6 -5.87 -74.26 2.78
N ARG A 7 -4.68 -74.05 3.36
CA ARG A 7 -4.42 -73.09 4.44
C ARG A 7 -4.42 -71.69 3.81
N THR A 8 -5.25 -70.78 4.29
CA THR A 8 -5.18 -69.36 3.90
C THR A 8 -4.83 -68.54 5.13
N GLY A 9 -3.67 -67.88 5.03
CA GLY A 9 -3.05 -67.08 6.08
C GLY A 9 -3.75 -65.75 6.33
N ALA A 10 -3.45 -65.21 7.51
CA ALA A 10 -3.93 -63.96 8.04
C ALA A 10 -3.68 -62.76 7.11
N ALA A 11 -4.74 -62.01 6.83
CA ALA A 11 -4.66 -60.69 6.20
C ALA A 11 -4.39 -59.64 7.29
N VAL A 12 -3.19 -59.07 7.28
CA VAL A 12 -2.85 -57.86 8.04
C VAL A 12 -3.41 -56.66 7.30
N LEU A 13 -4.41 -56.01 7.90
CA LEU A 13 -5.04 -54.79 7.45
C LEU A 13 -4.07 -53.61 7.68
N CYS A 14 -3.35 -53.19 6.65
CA CYS A 14 -2.49 -52.01 6.70
C CYS A 14 -3.32 -50.78 6.30
N PHE A 15 -3.75 -50.00 7.29
CA PHE A 15 -4.45 -48.73 7.13
C PHE A 15 -3.42 -47.63 6.81
N CYS A 16 -3.11 -47.42 5.54
CA CYS A 16 -2.29 -46.29 5.12
C CYS A 16 -3.13 -45.00 5.20
N PHE A 17 -2.98 -44.27 6.31
CA PHE A 17 -3.39 -42.86 6.39
C PHE A 17 -2.59 -42.07 5.35
N GLY A 18 -3.29 -41.59 4.31
CA GLY A 18 -2.74 -40.65 3.35
C GLY A 18 -2.37 -39.35 4.05
N LEU A 19 -1.07 -39.15 4.25
CA LEU A 19 -0.50 -37.88 4.64
C LEU A 19 -0.64 -36.94 3.44
N VAL A 20 -1.71 -36.13 3.40
CA VAL A 20 -1.85 -35.04 2.44
C VAL A 20 -0.79 -34.00 2.78
N THR A 21 0.33 -34.04 2.09
CA THR A 21 1.30 -32.95 2.05
C THR A 21 0.62 -31.72 1.46
N LEU A 22 0.23 -30.74 2.30
CA LEU A 22 -0.07 -29.39 1.84
C LEU A 22 1.22 -28.85 1.21
N LEU A 23 1.27 -28.81 -0.11
CA LEU A 23 2.30 -28.04 -0.80
C LEU A 23 2.09 -26.57 -0.44
N ALA A 24 3.12 -25.93 0.10
CA ALA A 24 3.14 -24.49 0.24
C ALA A 24 2.91 -23.88 -1.15
N GLN A 25 1.79 -23.18 -1.33
CA GLN A 25 1.47 -22.52 -2.58
C GLN A 25 2.49 -21.39 -2.79
N ASP A 26 3.33 -21.50 -3.81
CA ASP A 26 4.34 -20.50 -4.12
C ASP A 26 3.68 -19.13 -4.31
N SER A 27 4.09 -18.15 -3.49
CA SER A 27 3.61 -16.77 -3.63
C SER A 27 4.25 -16.14 -4.86
N GLN A 28 3.45 -15.54 -5.74
CA GLN A 28 4.00 -14.82 -6.88
C GLN A 28 4.34 -13.38 -6.49
N THR A 29 5.41 -12.82 -7.05
CA THR A 29 5.74 -11.39 -6.86
C THR A 29 5.03 -10.55 -7.91
N VAL A 30 4.32 -9.49 -7.48
CA VAL A 30 3.62 -8.55 -8.37
C VAL A 30 3.93 -7.10 -8.00
N ALA A 31 3.88 -6.21 -8.98
CA ALA A 31 4.08 -4.77 -8.75
C ALA A 31 2.86 -4.13 -8.07
N SER A 32 1.63 -4.53 -8.41
CA SER A 32 0.43 -3.98 -7.80
C SER A 32 -0.71 -4.99 -7.80
N LEU A 33 -1.78 -4.68 -7.06
CA LEU A 33 -3.03 -5.44 -7.06
C LEU A 33 -4.22 -4.56 -6.74
N SER A 34 -5.40 -5.01 -7.17
CA SER A 34 -6.68 -4.44 -6.80
C SER A 34 -7.59 -5.50 -6.19
N PHE A 35 -8.33 -5.14 -5.16
CA PHE A 35 -9.35 -6.00 -4.57
C PHE A 35 -10.73 -5.63 -5.13
N LYS A 36 -11.32 -6.54 -5.91
CA LYS A 36 -12.61 -6.33 -6.57
C LYS A 36 -13.42 -7.62 -6.56
N GLN A 37 -14.73 -7.51 -6.33
CA GLN A 37 -15.66 -8.63 -6.25
C GLN A 37 -15.20 -9.68 -5.24
N ALA A 38 -14.71 -9.22 -4.07
CA ALA A 38 -14.14 -10.07 -3.02
C ALA A 38 -12.93 -10.93 -3.46
N LYS A 39 -12.26 -10.56 -4.55
CA LYS A 39 -11.13 -11.28 -5.14
C LYS A 39 -9.96 -10.34 -5.38
N VAL A 40 -8.75 -10.90 -5.38
CA VAL A 40 -7.53 -10.17 -5.73
C VAL A 40 -7.28 -10.26 -7.23
N TRP A 41 -7.07 -9.11 -7.85
CA TRP A 41 -6.75 -8.95 -9.26
C TRP A 41 -5.37 -8.33 -9.39
N ILE A 42 -4.56 -8.85 -10.30
CA ILE A 42 -3.18 -8.38 -10.56
C ILE A 42 -3.07 -7.93 -12.01
N PRO A 43 -2.21 -6.95 -12.33
CA PRO A 43 -1.86 -6.65 -13.70
C PRO A 43 -0.97 -7.76 -14.29
N LYS A 44 -1.35 -8.27 -15.45
CA LYS A 44 -0.58 -9.22 -16.26
C LYS A 44 -0.77 -8.88 -17.73
N ASP A 45 0.33 -8.58 -18.42
CA ASP A 45 0.34 -8.25 -19.86
C ASP A 45 -0.67 -7.15 -20.25
N GLY A 46 -0.77 -6.10 -19.43
CA GLY A 46 -1.68 -4.98 -19.65
C GLY A 46 -3.15 -5.23 -19.30
N ASN A 47 -3.51 -6.45 -18.86
CA ASN A 47 -4.84 -6.81 -18.40
C ASN A 47 -4.86 -7.09 -16.90
N PHE A 48 -6.02 -6.98 -16.26
CA PHE A 48 -6.20 -7.45 -14.88
C PHE A 48 -6.71 -8.89 -14.88
N VAL A 49 -5.99 -9.77 -14.21
CA VAL A 49 -6.36 -11.18 -14.05
C VAL A 49 -6.58 -11.50 -12.57
N GLU A 50 -7.60 -12.30 -12.29
CA GLU A 50 -7.81 -12.86 -10.96
C GLU A 50 -6.63 -13.77 -10.58
N THR A 51 -6.12 -13.62 -9.37
CA THR A 51 -5.09 -14.52 -8.84
C THR A 51 -5.72 -15.60 -7.96
N THR A 52 -5.27 -16.84 -8.14
CA THR A 52 -5.66 -17.98 -7.31
C THR A 52 -4.65 -18.30 -6.21
N ASN A 53 -3.49 -17.65 -6.25
CA ASN A 53 -2.41 -17.79 -5.27
C ASN A 53 -2.23 -16.49 -4.49
N ALA A 54 -1.71 -16.60 -3.27
CA ALA A 54 -1.23 -15.45 -2.52
C ALA A 54 -0.13 -14.72 -3.29
N VAL A 55 -0.06 -13.41 -3.09
CA VAL A 55 0.85 -12.52 -3.83
C VAL A 55 1.71 -11.72 -2.88
N THR A 56 2.93 -11.44 -3.31
CA THR A 56 3.89 -10.63 -2.57
C THR A 56 4.20 -9.36 -3.38
N LEU A 57 4.12 -8.20 -2.74
CA LEU A 57 4.53 -6.91 -3.31
C LEU A 57 5.85 -6.46 -2.66
N PRO A 58 6.54 -5.45 -3.24
CA PRO A 58 7.66 -4.80 -2.58
C PRO A 58 7.33 -4.34 -1.15
N GLY A 59 8.34 -4.26 -0.29
CA GLY A 59 8.13 -3.88 1.12
C GLY A 59 7.57 -5.01 2.00
N ALA A 60 7.73 -6.27 1.59
CA ALA A 60 7.27 -7.46 2.31
C ALA A 60 5.77 -7.42 2.62
N ILE A 61 4.98 -6.92 1.66
CA ILE A 61 3.53 -6.92 1.71
C ILE A 61 3.07 -8.25 1.13
N TRP A 62 2.41 -9.07 1.94
CA TRP A 62 1.87 -10.35 1.52
C TRP A 62 0.36 -10.32 1.56
N VAL A 63 -0.30 -10.72 0.47
CA VAL A 63 -1.76 -10.61 0.29
C VAL A 63 -2.35 -11.96 -0.12
N ASN A 64 -3.32 -12.42 0.66
CA ASN A 64 -4.14 -13.59 0.34
C ASN A 64 -5.18 -13.28 -0.72
N THR A 65 -5.68 -14.33 -1.37
CA THR A 65 -6.73 -14.24 -2.40
C THR A 65 -8.06 -13.65 -1.89
N ASN A 66 -8.32 -13.71 -0.59
CA ASN A 66 -9.48 -13.11 0.08
C ASN A 66 -9.27 -11.63 0.47
N GLY A 67 -8.14 -11.03 0.08
CA GLY A 67 -7.81 -9.62 0.38
C GLY A 67 -7.29 -9.36 1.80
N VAL A 68 -7.08 -10.40 2.62
CA VAL A 68 -6.31 -10.26 3.87
C VAL A 68 -4.85 -10.08 3.53
N PHE A 69 -4.18 -9.11 4.14
CA PHE A 69 -2.77 -8.86 3.94
C PHE A 69 -2.01 -8.59 5.23
N THR A 70 -0.72 -8.85 5.20
CA THR A 70 0.24 -8.51 6.25
C THR A 70 1.39 -7.71 5.65
N VAL A 71 2.09 -6.95 6.48
CA VAL A 71 3.33 -6.27 6.10
C VAL A 71 4.40 -6.66 7.08
N ASN A 72 5.58 -7.10 6.61
CA ASN A 72 6.67 -7.59 7.45
C ASN A 72 6.24 -8.66 8.48
N LYS A 73 5.25 -9.51 8.12
CA LYS A 73 4.63 -10.50 9.03
C LYS A 73 4.00 -9.90 10.31
N GLY A 74 3.62 -8.63 10.24
CA GLY A 74 2.89 -7.93 11.28
C GLY A 74 1.41 -8.33 11.33
N LYS A 75 0.57 -7.40 11.78
CA LYS A 75 -0.87 -7.64 11.97
C LYS A 75 -1.58 -7.84 10.63
N GLU A 76 -2.53 -8.78 10.61
CA GLU A 76 -3.45 -8.95 9.49
C GLU A 76 -4.37 -7.73 9.32
N ARG A 77 -4.53 -7.30 8.07
CA ARG A 77 -5.41 -6.22 7.66
C ARG A 77 -6.25 -6.67 6.47
N GLN A 78 -7.43 -6.10 6.32
CA GLN A 78 -8.38 -6.48 5.28
C GLN A 78 -8.51 -5.38 4.23
N LEU A 79 -8.32 -5.73 2.96
CA LEU A 79 -8.69 -4.87 1.83
C LEU A 79 -10.21 -4.77 1.71
N ARG A 80 -10.67 -3.57 1.39
CA ARG A 80 -12.06 -3.26 1.06
C ARG A 80 -12.26 -3.22 -0.45
N GLU A 81 -13.50 -3.41 -0.86
CA GLU A 81 -13.89 -3.39 -2.28
C GLU A 81 -13.36 -2.12 -2.98
N GLY A 82 -12.73 -2.32 -4.13
CA GLY A 82 -12.14 -1.27 -4.95
C GLY A 82 -10.81 -0.71 -4.46
N GLN A 83 -10.26 -1.18 -3.33
CA GLN A 83 -8.94 -0.76 -2.88
C GLN A 83 -7.84 -1.37 -3.75
N THR A 84 -6.74 -0.62 -3.91
CA THR A 84 -5.57 -1.02 -4.69
C THR A 84 -4.31 -0.79 -3.88
N ILE A 85 -3.39 -1.74 -3.86
CA ILE A 85 -2.02 -1.54 -3.35
C ILE A 85 -1.09 -1.49 -4.56
N ASP A 86 -0.27 -0.44 -4.64
CA ASP A 86 0.73 -0.30 -5.69
C ASP A 86 2.14 -0.72 -5.26
N GLU A 87 3.09 -0.56 -6.16
CA GLU A 87 4.47 -1.04 -6.01
C GLU A 87 5.25 -0.31 -4.92
N ASP A 88 4.85 0.93 -4.62
CA ASP A 88 5.40 1.73 -3.53
C ASP A 88 4.80 1.37 -2.18
N GLY A 89 3.81 0.47 -2.15
CA GLY A 89 3.08 0.10 -0.95
C GLY A 89 2.07 1.15 -0.52
N MET A 90 1.50 1.90 -1.47
CA MET A 90 0.43 2.86 -1.20
C MET A 90 -0.93 2.19 -1.44
N LEU A 91 -1.79 2.24 -0.42
CA LEU A 91 -3.19 1.85 -0.49
C LEU A 91 -4.01 3.01 -1.01
N ILE A 92 -4.65 2.79 -2.15
CA ILE A 92 -5.53 3.74 -2.80
C ILE A 92 -6.95 3.24 -2.65
N SER A 93 -7.78 4.05 -2.01
CA SER A 93 -9.17 3.71 -1.79
C SER A 93 -10.08 4.30 -2.87
N PRO A 94 -11.28 3.72 -3.07
CA PRO A 94 -12.25 4.23 -4.04
C PRO A 94 -12.71 5.65 -3.80
N ASP A 95 -12.42 6.25 -2.64
CA ASP A 95 -12.69 7.65 -2.29
C ASP A 95 -11.58 8.61 -2.74
N GLY A 96 -10.51 8.09 -3.35
CA GLY A 96 -9.32 8.83 -3.76
C GLY A 96 -8.24 8.90 -2.69
N SER A 97 -8.51 8.47 -1.44
CA SER A 97 -7.52 8.54 -0.37
C SER A 97 -6.34 7.64 -0.65
N VAL A 98 -5.15 8.13 -0.30
CA VAL A 98 -3.89 7.40 -0.47
C VAL A 98 -3.17 7.36 0.86
N VAL A 99 -2.88 6.16 1.34
CA VAL A 99 -2.16 5.94 2.59
C VAL A 99 -1.12 4.84 2.40
N PRO A 100 0.10 4.98 2.92
CA PRO A 100 1.07 3.89 2.91
C PRO A 100 0.56 2.72 3.76
N VAL A 101 0.70 1.49 3.27
CA VAL A 101 0.44 0.29 4.09
C VAL A 101 1.64 -0.08 4.95
N ILE A 102 2.83 0.36 4.57
CA ILE A 102 4.06 0.02 5.29
C ILE A 102 4.25 0.90 6.53
N ASP A 103 5.01 0.37 7.48
CA ASP A 103 5.38 1.11 8.69
C ASP A 103 6.21 2.35 8.34
N HIS A 104 5.84 3.48 8.92
CA HIS A 104 6.45 4.77 8.60
C HIS A 104 6.25 5.78 9.72
N LEU A 105 7.01 6.86 9.64
CA LEU A 105 6.81 8.09 10.39
C LEU A 105 6.12 9.11 9.48
N ALA A 106 5.14 9.81 10.00
CA ALA A 106 4.40 10.85 9.32
C ALA A 106 4.45 12.16 10.10
N MET A 107 4.80 13.25 9.43
CA MET A 107 4.68 14.59 10.01
C MET A 107 3.29 15.16 9.69
N ARG A 108 2.49 15.42 10.73
CA ARG A 108 1.13 15.96 10.58
C ARG A 108 0.91 17.08 11.58
N ALA A 109 0.59 18.27 11.08
CA ALA A 109 0.30 19.45 11.87
C ALA A 109 1.40 19.72 12.92
N GLY A 110 2.67 19.71 12.49
CA GLY A 110 3.79 20.00 13.38
C GLY A 110 4.21 18.86 14.33
N ARG A 111 3.58 17.67 14.26
CA ARG A 111 3.90 16.53 15.13
C ARG A 111 4.21 15.28 14.34
N VAL A 112 5.21 14.53 14.80
CA VAL A 112 5.55 13.23 14.25
C VAL A 112 4.64 12.16 14.84
N GLN A 113 4.05 11.36 13.98
CA GLN A 113 3.32 10.15 14.32
C GLN A 113 4.09 8.94 13.79
N ILE A 114 4.17 7.87 14.59
CA ILE A 114 4.63 6.57 14.14
C ILE A 114 3.42 5.71 13.79
N VAL A 115 3.43 5.18 12.58
CA VAL A 115 2.40 4.27 12.07
C VAL A 115 3.01 2.88 11.98
N ARG A 116 2.43 1.94 12.72
CA ARG A 116 2.80 0.52 12.69
C ARG A 116 1.57 -0.31 12.48
N ASP A 117 1.61 -1.25 11.54
CA ASP A 117 0.48 -2.14 11.27
C ASP A 117 -0.84 -1.38 10.98
N GLY A 118 -0.73 -0.16 10.41
CA GLY A 118 -1.86 0.73 10.15
C GLY A 118 -2.39 1.52 11.36
N GLU A 119 -1.82 1.34 12.54
CA GLU A 119 -2.16 2.08 13.75
C GLU A 119 -1.21 3.27 13.93
N SER A 120 -1.77 4.48 14.09
CA SER A 120 -1.00 5.71 14.28
C SER A 120 -0.94 6.10 15.75
N THR A 121 0.26 6.41 16.23
CA THR A 121 0.50 6.94 17.58
C THR A 121 1.44 8.13 17.53
N GLY A 122 1.24 9.11 18.40
CA GLY A 122 2.15 10.26 18.51
C GLY A 122 3.53 9.82 18.99
N LEU A 123 4.59 10.31 18.35
CA LEU A 123 5.94 10.08 18.82
C LEU A 123 6.17 10.91 20.10
N SER A 124 6.53 10.27 21.21
CA SER A 124 6.74 10.95 22.50
C SER A 124 8.19 11.35 22.78
N GLY A 125 9.15 10.89 21.97
CA GLY A 125 10.58 11.12 22.16
C GLY A 125 11.35 11.17 20.84
N GLU A 126 12.57 10.65 20.84
CA GLU A 126 13.34 10.45 19.60
C GLU A 126 13.11 9.03 19.04
N PHE A 127 12.96 8.92 17.73
CA PHE A 127 13.07 7.67 17.00
C PHE A 127 14.46 7.61 16.35
N ALA A 128 15.23 6.56 16.65
CA ALA A 128 16.53 6.32 16.04
C ALA A 128 16.38 5.38 14.83
N PHE A 129 16.89 5.83 13.69
CA PHE A 129 16.94 5.04 12.48
C PHE A 129 18.18 4.11 12.46
N PRO A 130 18.15 3.01 11.69
CA PRO A 130 19.30 2.11 11.55
C PRO A 130 20.56 2.78 11.01
N ASP A 131 20.42 3.85 10.21
CA ASP A 131 21.54 4.61 9.66
C ASP A 131 22.23 5.53 10.70
N GLY A 132 21.72 5.58 11.94
CA GLY A 132 22.22 6.40 13.03
C GLY A 132 21.57 7.80 13.10
N SER A 133 20.74 8.16 12.12
CA SER A 133 19.95 9.39 12.19
C SER A 133 18.84 9.27 13.24
N ARG A 134 18.34 10.41 13.72
CA ARG A 134 17.32 10.49 14.75
C ARG A 134 16.28 11.52 14.38
N VAL A 135 15.00 11.23 14.64
CA VAL A 135 13.91 12.19 14.52
C VAL A 135 13.24 12.43 15.88
N SER A 136 13.01 13.68 16.23
CA SER A 136 12.27 14.07 17.44
C SER A 136 10.76 14.16 17.18
N ALA A 137 9.97 14.20 18.26
CA ALA A 137 8.51 14.37 18.23
C ALA A 137 8.02 15.61 17.46
N ASP A 138 8.82 16.68 17.40
CA ASP A 138 8.51 17.92 16.67
C ASP A 138 9.04 17.93 15.22
N GLY A 139 9.64 16.82 14.77
CA GLY A 139 10.09 16.62 13.40
C GLY A 139 11.50 17.09 13.11
N ALA A 140 12.32 17.44 14.11
CA ALA A 140 13.75 17.70 13.87
C ALA A 140 14.48 16.38 13.60
N ILE A 141 15.22 16.32 12.49
CA ILE A 141 16.03 15.19 12.08
C ILE A 141 17.50 15.56 12.24
N ARG A 142 18.22 14.75 13.00
CA ARG A 142 19.66 14.83 13.19
C ARG A 142 20.31 13.65 12.49
N THR A 143 21.15 13.93 11.51
CA THR A 143 21.90 12.90 10.77
C THR A 143 23.13 12.44 11.56
N PRO A 144 23.76 11.31 11.18
CA PRO A 144 24.95 10.80 11.87
C PRO A 144 26.14 11.77 11.87
N ASP A 145 26.25 12.59 10.82
CA ASP A 145 27.28 13.64 10.70
C ASP A 145 26.96 14.92 11.50
N GLY A 146 25.86 14.92 12.27
CA GLY A 146 25.45 16.02 13.12
C GLY A 146 24.68 17.14 12.42
N ARG A 147 24.39 17.02 11.11
CA ARG A 147 23.53 18.00 10.43
C ARG A 147 22.09 17.91 10.94
N LEU A 148 21.41 19.04 10.90
CA LEU A 148 20.02 19.18 11.31
C LEU A 148 19.16 19.57 10.11
N ARG A 149 18.03 18.88 9.95
CA ARG A 149 16.94 19.27 9.05
C ARG A 149 15.61 19.08 9.75
N ARG A 150 14.52 19.60 9.18
CA ARG A 150 13.16 19.37 9.71
C ARG A 150 12.33 18.54 8.73
N MET A 151 11.44 17.71 9.26
CA MET A 151 10.36 17.13 8.48
C MET A 151 9.42 18.24 8.02
N LEU A 152 8.96 18.15 6.77
CA LEU A 152 7.88 18.99 6.28
C LEU A 152 6.53 18.37 6.66
N ASP A 153 5.50 19.19 6.87
CA ASP A 153 4.15 18.66 7.04
C ASP A 153 3.75 17.85 5.80
N GLY A 154 3.17 16.67 6.03
CA GLY A 154 2.88 15.69 4.98
C GLY A 154 4.06 14.77 4.62
N GLN A 155 5.28 15.04 5.10
CA GLN A 155 6.44 14.19 4.82
C GLN A 155 6.29 12.82 5.50
N LEU A 156 6.60 11.77 4.74
CA LEU A 156 6.61 10.38 5.17
C LEU A 156 8.04 9.83 5.12
N LEU A 157 8.47 9.15 6.18
CA LEU A 157 9.75 8.42 6.24
C LEU A 157 9.50 6.96 6.61
N LYS A 158 10.11 6.02 5.90
CA LYS A 158 10.12 4.62 6.32
C LYS A 158 10.90 4.47 7.62
N LEU A 159 10.66 3.39 8.36
CA LEU A 159 11.39 3.11 9.59
C LEU A 159 12.88 2.79 9.39
N ASP A 160 13.33 2.61 8.16
CA ASP A 160 14.75 2.50 7.80
C ASP A 160 15.45 3.85 7.58
N GLY A 161 14.71 4.97 7.62
CA GLY A 161 15.22 6.34 7.42
C GLY A 161 15.04 6.86 5.99
N SER A 162 14.70 6.00 5.02
CA SER A 162 14.45 6.43 3.65
C SER A 162 13.13 7.19 3.51
N SER A 163 13.08 8.14 2.56
CA SER A 163 11.83 8.86 2.28
C SER A 163 10.83 7.95 1.58
N LEU A 164 9.58 8.01 2.01
CA LEU A 164 8.45 7.58 1.20
C LEU A 164 8.06 8.72 0.28
N GLN A 165 7.77 8.41 -0.98
CA GLN A 165 7.20 9.42 -1.87
C GLN A 165 5.77 9.66 -1.42
N ALA A 166 5.44 10.92 -1.13
CA ALA A 166 4.04 11.30 -1.07
C ALA A 166 3.47 11.12 -2.48
N ILE A 167 2.29 10.51 -2.60
CA ILE A 167 1.54 10.50 -3.85
C ILE A 167 0.34 11.40 -3.62
N ASP A 168 0.16 12.36 -4.51
CA ASP A 168 -1.04 13.16 -4.53
C ASP A 168 -2.08 12.48 -5.43
N THR A 169 -3.37 12.67 -5.14
CA THR A 169 -4.45 12.23 -6.04
C THR A 169 -5.44 13.34 -6.30
N ALA A 170 -6.05 13.25 -7.48
CA ALA A 170 -7.21 14.04 -7.86
C ALA A 170 -8.31 13.09 -8.28
N SER A 171 -9.54 13.35 -7.82
CA SER A 171 -10.72 12.61 -8.24
C SER A 171 -11.92 13.52 -8.44
N LEU A 172 -12.83 13.14 -9.33
CA LEU A 172 -14.11 13.84 -9.50
C LEU A 172 -15.21 13.06 -8.78
N ARG A 173 -15.92 13.74 -7.87
CA ARG A 173 -17.02 13.17 -7.08
C ARG A 173 -18.19 14.10 -7.01
N ASP A 174 -19.36 13.63 -7.39
CA ASP A 174 -20.60 14.40 -7.42
C ASP A 174 -20.40 15.73 -8.19
N GLY A 175 -19.62 15.69 -9.28
CA GLY A 175 -19.26 16.88 -10.06
C GLY A 175 -18.27 17.84 -9.38
N LYS A 176 -17.60 17.42 -8.30
CA LYS A 176 -16.60 18.22 -7.58
C LYS A 176 -15.24 17.55 -7.52
N ALA A 177 -14.18 18.30 -7.80
CA ALA A 177 -12.83 17.80 -7.64
C ALA A 177 -12.45 17.66 -6.14
N VAL A 178 -12.08 16.45 -5.75
CA VAL A 178 -11.55 16.09 -4.43
C VAL A 178 -10.09 15.66 -4.60
N LEU A 179 -9.22 16.35 -3.88
CA LEU A 179 -7.77 16.14 -3.91
C LEU A 179 -7.31 15.51 -2.59
N TYR A 180 -6.34 14.60 -2.67
CA TYR A 180 -5.49 14.26 -1.55
C TYR A 180 -4.10 14.78 -1.84
N LYS A 181 -3.66 15.75 -1.04
CA LYS A 181 -2.40 16.44 -1.20
C LYS A 181 -1.69 16.58 0.14
N ASP A 182 -0.41 16.23 0.18
CA ASP A 182 0.43 16.34 1.39
C ASP A 182 -0.20 15.64 2.62
N GLY A 183 -0.93 14.54 2.38
CA GLY A 183 -1.65 13.78 3.42
C GLY A 183 -2.97 14.42 3.91
N GLY A 184 -3.39 15.54 3.33
CA GLY A 184 -4.67 16.20 3.59
C GLY A 184 -5.69 16.02 2.47
N ARG A 185 -6.99 16.01 2.82
CA ARG A 185 -8.10 16.03 1.85
C ARG A 185 -8.54 17.47 1.59
N VAL A 186 -8.65 17.85 0.32
CA VAL A 186 -9.13 19.17 -0.10
C VAL A 186 -10.24 19.00 -1.13
N GLU A 187 -11.42 19.54 -0.84
CA GLU A 187 -12.51 19.64 -1.82
C GLU A 187 -12.47 21.02 -2.46
N LEU A 188 -12.38 21.08 -3.79
CA LEU A 188 -12.30 22.35 -4.51
C LEU A 188 -13.67 23.00 -4.61
N ARG A 189 -13.70 24.31 -4.30
CA ARG A 189 -14.89 25.15 -4.51
C ARG A 189 -15.02 25.53 -5.99
N PRO A 190 -16.21 25.89 -6.49
CA PRO A 190 -16.38 26.38 -7.85
C PRO A 190 -15.36 27.48 -8.20
N ASN A 191 -14.78 27.41 -9.40
CA ASN A 191 -13.72 28.29 -9.90
C ASN A 191 -12.38 28.24 -9.15
N GLN A 192 -12.21 27.32 -8.19
CA GLN A 192 -10.92 27.10 -7.54
C GLN A 192 -10.03 26.22 -8.43
N VAL A 193 -8.76 26.58 -8.49
CA VAL A 193 -7.70 25.76 -9.09
C VAL A 193 -6.63 25.52 -8.03
N MET A 194 -6.17 24.29 -7.93
CA MET A 194 -5.10 23.91 -7.02
C MET A 194 -3.89 23.40 -7.80
N ALA A 195 -2.70 23.82 -7.38
CA ALA A 195 -1.45 23.24 -7.87
C ALA A 195 -1.05 22.04 -7.00
N MET A 196 -0.71 20.94 -7.66
CA MET A 196 -0.23 19.71 -7.06
C MET A 196 1.29 19.75 -6.95
N SER A 197 1.85 18.74 -6.28
CA SER A 197 3.28 18.67 -5.98
C SER A 197 4.19 18.64 -7.23
N ASP A 198 3.76 18.00 -8.32
CA ASP A 198 4.50 17.95 -9.58
C ASP A 198 4.30 19.20 -10.48
N GLY A 199 3.49 20.16 -10.05
CA GLY A 199 3.10 21.33 -10.84
C GLY A 199 1.82 21.12 -11.68
N THR A 200 1.22 19.94 -11.65
CA THR A 200 -0.12 19.69 -12.22
C THR A 200 -1.13 20.65 -11.58
N ARG A 201 -2.05 21.21 -12.38
CA ARG A 201 -3.12 22.07 -11.90
C ARG A 201 -4.46 21.34 -12.05
N VAL A 202 -5.23 21.31 -10.96
CA VAL A 202 -6.56 20.68 -10.95
C VAL A 202 -7.60 21.74 -10.63
N SER A 203 -8.60 21.84 -11.52
CA SER A 203 -9.75 22.73 -11.38
C SER A 203 -10.92 22.03 -10.70
N ALA A 204 -11.82 22.80 -10.12
CA ALA A 204 -13.00 22.29 -9.41
C ALA A 204 -13.95 21.43 -10.26
N ASP A 205 -13.95 21.64 -11.58
CA ASP A 205 -14.74 20.90 -12.57
C ASP A 205 -14.10 19.56 -13.00
N GLY A 206 -12.94 19.19 -12.42
CA GLY A 206 -12.20 17.99 -12.79
C GLY A 206 -11.26 18.18 -13.98
N THR A 207 -11.10 19.39 -14.50
CA THR A 207 -10.07 19.68 -15.51
C THR A 207 -8.68 19.62 -14.87
N VAL A 208 -7.79 18.82 -15.45
CA VAL A 208 -6.40 18.65 -15.04
C VAL A 208 -5.47 19.15 -16.15
N ILE A 209 -4.54 20.03 -15.80
CA ILE A 209 -3.50 20.53 -16.70
C ILE A 209 -2.15 20.08 -16.15
N ARG A 210 -1.46 19.20 -16.88
CA ARG A 210 -0.13 18.70 -16.51
C ARG A 210 0.95 19.77 -16.72
N PRO A 211 2.15 19.59 -16.14
CA PRO A 211 3.25 20.54 -16.29
C PRO A 211 3.69 20.77 -17.74
N ASP A 212 3.51 19.76 -18.60
CA ASP A 212 3.77 19.83 -20.05
C ASP A 212 2.66 20.57 -20.84
N GLY A 213 1.60 21.02 -20.17
CA GLY A 213 0.45 21.69 -20.77
C GLY A 213 -0.65 20.75 -21.26
N ALA A 214 -0.46 19.43 -21.19
CA ALA A 214 -1.49 18.47 -21.58
C ALA A 214 -2.74 18.61 -20.70
N ARG A 215 -3.91 18.57 -21.33
CA ARG A 215 -5.21 18.72 -20.66
C ARG A 215 -5.96 17.41 -20.63
N ILE A 216 -6.47 17.05 -19.47
CA ILE A 216 -7.27 15.86 -19.23
C ILE A 216 -8.50 16.30 -18.43
N ALA A 217 -9.68 15.74 -18.73
CA ALA A 217 -10.87 15.92 -17.91
C ALA A 217 -11.13 14.63 -17.15
N LEU A 218 -11.16 14.71 -15.82
CA LEU A 218 -11.52 13.58 -14.97
C LEU A 218 -12.97 13.21 -15.19
N LYS A 219 -13.25 11.91 -15.32
CA LYS A 219 -14.61 11.37 -15.29
C LYS A 219 -15.07 11.19 -13.85
N GLU A 220 -16.38 11.16 -13.66
CA GLU A 220 -16.98 10.87 -12.36
C GLU A 220 -16.46 9.53 -11.81
N GLY A 221 -15.95 9.55 -10.58
CA GLY A 221 -15.30 8.39 -9.92
C GLY A 221 -13.88 8.07 -10.39
N GLU A 222 -13.33 8.77 -11.39
CA GLU A 222 -11.95 8.59 -11.82
C GLU A 222 -10.97 9.11 -10.76
N ILE A 223 -9.89 8.37 -10.53
CA ILE A 223 -8.80 8.76 -9.63
C ILE A 223 -7.52 8.86 -10.46
N LEU A 224 -6.99 10.08 -10.56
CA LEU A 224 -5.68 10.33 -11.16
C LEU A 224 -4.62 10.37 -10.06
N LYS A 225 -3.62 9.51 -10.18
CA LYS A 225 -2.39 9.59 -9.36
C LYS A 225 -1.48 10.66 -9.93
N ILE A 226 -0.90 11.46 -9.05
CA ILE A 226 -0.01 12.55 -9.36
C ILE A 226 1.25 12.35 -8.52
N PRO A 227 2.44 12.20 -9.13
CA PRO A 227 3.69 12.03 -8.39
C PRO A 227 3.88 13.19 -7.40
N GLY A 228 4.23 12.89 -6.15
CA GLY A 228 4.61 13.92 -5.20
C GLY A 228 6.06 14.36 -5.36
N VAL A 229 6.45 15.38 -4.59
CA VAL A 229 7.84 15.81 -4.54
C VAL A 229 8.65 14.81 -3.72
N VAL A 230 9.70 14.26 -4.33
CA VAL A 230 10.76 13.56 -3.57
C VAL A 230 11.62 14.63 -2.91
N PRO A 231 11.65 14.77 -1.58
CA PRO A 231 12.56 15.72 -0.95
C PRO A 231 13.99 15.32 -1.30
N PRO A 232 14.86 16.28 -1.68
CA PRO A 232 16.21 15.97 -2.09
C PRO A 232 16.96 15.28 -0.95
N ARG A 233 17.69 14.20 -1.27
CA ARG A 233 18.68 13.61 -0.36
C ARG A 233 19.78 14.67 -0.17
N ARG A 234 19.75 15.39 0.95
CA ARG A 234 20.80 16.34 1.35
C ARG A 234 21.46 15.88 2.63
#